data_AF-A0A1V4AHW6-F1
#
_entry.id   AF-A0A1V4AHW6-F1
#
_cell.length_a   1.000
_cell.length_b   1.000
_cell.length_c   1.000
_cell.angle_alpha   90.00
_cell.angle_beta   90.00
_cell.angle_gamma   90.00
#
_symmetry.space_group_name_H-M   'P 1'
#
loop_
_entity.id
_entity.type
_entity.pdbx_description
1 polymer ?
#
loop_
_entity_poly.entity_id
_entity_poly.type
_entity_poly.pdbx_seq_one_letter_code
_entity_poly.pdbx_strand_id
1 'polypeptide(L)'
;MIGEVEGLARVIDIIARRCWKGLAALRGEAPEPTREQLRAAFLHRPSRSVAPALRLRAARASADPKDIRDEDSYQAEFESYLSLVSWEEIVEAVRAFRKNPMTARDWEIYSRSVNLKASVQSRLHYGSAYDRLAELYDLNKSTVYEIVRRTPRCIAYMISTNPGQSCYRRRDVEGQITLPEF
;
A
#
# COMPACT_ATOMS: atom_id res chain seq x y z
N MET A 1 14.19 -2.27 9.92
CA MET A 1 13.41 -1.01 9.85
C MET A 1 13.02 -0.60 8.43
N ILE A 2 13.93 -0.17 7.54
CA ILE A 2 13.54 0.30 6.18
C ILE A 2 12.86 -0.80 5.35
N GLY A 3 13.38 -2.03 5.40
CA GLY A 3 12.80 -3.17 4.67
C GLY A 3 11.40 -3.57 5.17
N GLU A 4 11.15 -3.47 6.48
CA GLU A 4 9.85 -3.80 7.10
C GLU A 4 8.78 -2.76 6.74
N VAL A 5 9.13 -1.47 6.79
CA VAL A 5 8.22 -0.39 6.38
C VAL A 5 7.84 -0.53 4.90
N GLU A 6 8.80 -0.87 4.04
CA GLU A 6 8.51 -1.12 2.63
C GLU A 6 7.68 -2.39 2.40
N GLY A 7 7.93 -3.45 3.18
CA GLY A 7 7.16 -4.68 3.15
C GLY A 7 5.70 -4.43 3.54
N LEU A 8 5.49 -3.79 4.68
CA LEU A 8 4.17 -3.42 5.19
C LEU A 8 3.44 -2.45 4.25
N ALA A 9 4.12 -1.47 3.66
CA ALA A 9 3.52 -0.57 2.68
C ALA A 9 3.00 -1.32 1.45
N ARG A 10 3.73 -2.35 0.98
CA ARG A 10 3.28 -3.20 -0.14
C ARG A 10 2.07 -4.03 0.27
N VAL A 11 2.08 -4.60 1.47
CA VAL A 11 0.93 -5.34 2.04
C VAL A 11 -0.31 -4.45 2.03
N ILE A 12 -0.23 -3.25 2.61
CA ILE A 12 -1.35 -2.30 2.71
C ILE A 12 -1.89 -1.96 1.31
N ASP A 13 -1.02 -1.68 0.34
CA ASP A 13 -1.44 -1.35 -1.03
C ASP A 13 -2.11 -2.53 -1.74
N ILE A 14 -1.63 -3.75 -1.51
CA ILE A 14 -2.23 -4.97 -2.08
C ILE A 14 -3.62 -5.19 -1.47
N ILE A 15 -3.75 -5.08 -0.14
CA ILE A 15 -5.05 -5.20 0.54
C ILE A 15 -6.04 -4.19 -0.05
N ALA A 16 -5.65 -2.91 -0.10
CA ALA A 16 -6.52 -1.85 -0.60
C ALA A 16 -7.02 -2.12 -2.03
N ARG A 17 -6.13 -2.58 -2.91
CA ARG A 17 -6.40 -2.70 -4.36
C ARG A 17 -7.03 -4.02 -4.79
N ARG A 18 -6.83 -5.10 -4.04
CA ARG A 18 -7.08 -6.45 -4.55
C ARG A 18 -7.96 -7.31 -3.65
N CYS A 19 -7.98 -7.03 -2.34
CA CYS A 19 -8.93 -7.71 -1.49
C CYS A 19 -10.33 -7.14 -1.74
N TRP A 20 -11.33 -8.02 -1.81
CA TRP A 20 -12.73 -7.60 -1.80
C TRP A 20 -12.99 -6.76 -0.55
N LYS A 21 -13.53 -5.55 -0.74
CA LYS A 21 -13.72 -4.55 0.33
C LYS A 21 -12.44 -4.16 1.09
N GLY A 22 -11.24 -4.42 0.55
CA GLY A 22 -9.97 -4.19 1.27
C GLY A 22 -9.76 -2.74 1.71
N LEU A 23 -10.10 -1.77 0.85
CA LEU A 23 -10.07 -0.34 1.24
C LEU A 23 -11.08 0.00 2.34
N ALA A 24 -12.26 -0.63 2.35
CA ALA A 24 -13.24 -0.46 3.43
C ALA A 24 -12.75 -1.11 4.72
N ALA A 25 -12.10 -2.27 4.62
CA ALA A 25 -11.52 -2.98 5.75
C ALA A 25 -10.40 -2.15 6.41
N LEU A 26 -9.49 -1.57 5.62
CA LEU A 26 -8.44 -0.67 6.12
C LEU A 26 -9.00 0.58 6.82
N ARG A 27 -10.21 1.04 6.45
CA ARG A 27 -10.90 2.14 7.15
C ARG A 27 -11.59 1.70 8.44
N GLY A 28 -11.64 0.40 8.72
CA GLY A 28 -12.44 -0.19 9.80
C GLY A 28 -13.95 -0.15 9.53
N GLU A 29 -14.36 -0.11 8.26
CA GLU A 29 -15.77 -0.08 7.82
C GLU A 29 -16.25 -1.46 7.32
N ALA A 30 -15.33 -2.42 7.20
CA ALA A 30 -15.56 -3.82 6.85
C ALA A 30 -14.64 -4.71 7.72
N PRO A 31 -14.94 -6.01 7.87
CA PRO A 31 -14.08 -6.93 8.61
C PRO A 31 -12.70 -7.06 7.94
N GLU A 32 -11.71 -7.51 8.72
CA GLU A 32 -10.40 -7.91 8.22
C GLU A 32 -10.54 -8.91 7.05
N PRO A 33 -9.77 -8.75 5.96
CA PRO A 33 -9.78 -9.72 4.87
C PRO A 33 -9.38 -11.11 5.37
N THR A 34 -10.11 -12.15 4.95
CA THR A 34 -9.75 -13.51 5.36
C THR A 34 -8.40 -13.92 4.78
N ARG A 35 -7.77 -14.95 5.36
CA ARG A 35 -6.49 -15.47 4.86
C ARG A 35 -6.58 -15.90 3.39
N GLU A 36 -7.72 -16.44 2.97
CA GLU A 36 -7.97 -16.82 1.57
C GLU A 36 -8.04 -15.59 0.66
N GLN A 37 -8.68 -14.50 1.11
CA GLN A 37 -8.74 -13.25 0.35
C GLN A 37 -7.36 -12.58 0.23
N LEU A 38 -6.56 -12.66 1.29
CA LEU A 38 -5.17 -12.22 1.29
C LEU A 38 -4.37 -13.05 0.28
N ARG A 39 -4.41 -14.38 0.38
CA ARG A 39 -3.74 -15.29 -0.57
C ARG A 39 -4.11 -14.99 -2.02
N ALA A 40 -5.41 -14.88 -2.32
CA ALA A 40 -5.89 -14.56 -3.66
C ALA A 40 -5.38 -13.19 -4.17
N ALA A 41 -5.31 -12.19 -3.30
CA ALA A 41 -4.77 -10.87 -3.63
C ALA A 41 -3.26 -10.90 -3.92
N PHE A 42 -2.52 -11.80 -3.27
CA PHE A 42 -1.07 -11.96 -3.44
C PHE A 42 -0.69 -12.82 -4.65
N LEU A 43 -1.49 -13.83 -5.02
CA LEU A 43 -1.25 -14.72 -6.16
C LEU A 43 -1.25 -14.00 -7.52
N HIS A 44 -2.01 -12.91 -7.67
CA HIS A 44 -2.00 -12.12 -8.90
C HIS A 44 -0.72 -11.28 -9.03
N ARG A 45 0.43 -11.86 -9.34
CA ARG A 45 1.66 -11.08 -9.54
C ARG A 45 1.47 -10.02 -10.65
N PRO A 46 1.78 -8.72 -10.43
CA PRO A 46 1.95 -7.83 -11.57
C PRO A 46 3.11 -8.39 -12.40
N SER A 47 2.88 -8.66 -13.68
CA SER A 47 3.95 -9.06 -14.59
C SER A 47 5.05 -8.01 -14.46
N ARG A 48 6.27 -8.47 -14.15
CA ARG A 48 7.45 -7.60 -13.98
C ARG A 48 7.64 -6.78 -15.26
N SER A 49 7.11 -5.55 -15.30
CA SER A 49 7.46 -4.53 -16.28
C SER A 49 8.85 -3.99 -15.93
N VAL A 50 9.85 -4.85 -16.07
CA VAL A 50 11.25 -4.46 -16.05
C VAL A 50 11.57 -3.97 -17.46
N ALA A 51 12.09 -2.75 -17.54
CA ALA A 51 12.55 -2.12 -18.77
C ALA A 51 13.38 -3.12 -19.61
N PRO A 52 13.16 -3.22 -20.93
CA PRO A 52 13.87 -4.18 -21.80
C PRO A 52 15.40 -4.11 -21.69
N ALA A 53 15.94 -2.93 -21.36
CA ALA A 53 17.38 -2.69 -21.26
C ALA A 53 18.08 -3.43 -20.11
N LEU A 54 17.37 -3.81 -19.04
CA LEU A 54 17.97 -4.57 -17.93
C LEU A 54 17.91 -6.09 -18.13
N ARG A 55 17.13 -6.59 -19.10
CA ARG A 55 17.05 -8.03 -19.41
C ARG A 55 18.31 -8.54 -20.13
N LEU A 56 18.93 -7.72 -20.97
CA LEU A 56 20.06 -8.16 -21.81
C LEU A 56 21.38 -8.38 -21.04
N ARG A 57 21.58 -7.73 -19.89
CA ARG A 57 22.77 -7.96 -19.06
C ARG A 57 22.64 -9.16 -18.13
N ALA A 58 21.43 -9.48 -17.66
CA ALA A 58 21.21 -10.65 -16.79
C ALA A 58 21.10 -11.97 -17.59
N ALA A 59 20.59 -11.94 -18.82
CA ALA A 59 20.36 -13.13 -19.63
C ALA A 59 21.64 -13.80 -20.18
N ARG A 60 22.82 -13.18 -20.06
CA ARG A 60 24.09 -13.77 -20.54
C ARG A 60 24.96 -14.39 -19.43
N ALA A 61 24.58 -14.30 -18.16
CA ALA A 61 25.45 -14.69 -17.05
C ALA A 61 25.01 -15.94 -16.26
N SER A 62 23.81 -16.49 -16.45
CA SER A 62 23.45 -17.74 -15.78
C SER A 62 22.27 -18.46 -16.43
N ALA A 63 22.58 -19.53 -17.17
CA ALA A 63 21.67 -20.66 -17.27
C ALA A 63 21.68 -21.39 -15.92
N ASP A 64 20.92 -20.87 -14.96
CA ASP A 64 20.67 -21.50 -13.66
C ASP A 64 19.15 -21.49 -13.45
N PRO A 65 18.50 -22.63 -13.17
CA PRO A 65 17.05 -22.71 -12.98
C PRO A 65 16.69 -22.12 -11.61
N LYS A 66 16.69 -20.79 -11.50
CA LYS A 66 16.34 -20.05 -10.27
C LYS A 66 15.30 -18.96 -10.50
N ASP A 67 14.38 -19.16 -11.43
CA ASP A 67 13.27 -18.22 -11.69
C ASP A 67 11.90 -18.71 -11.20
N ILE A 68 11.91 -19.64 -10.23
CA ILE A 68 10.79 -19.95 -9.35
C ILE A 68 11.22 -19.52 -7.94
N ARG A 69 11.19 -18.22 -7.67
CA ARG A 69 10.97 -17.81 -6.27
C ARG A 69 9.56 -18.29 -5.95
N ASP A 70 9.50 -19.38 -5.20
CA ASP A 70 8.30 -20.15 -4.84
C ASP A 70 7.16 -19.21 -4.45
N GLU A 71 5.95 -19.43 -4.98
CA GLU A 71 4.77 -18.66 -4.56
C GLU A 71 4.60 -18.73 -3.04
N ASP A 72 4.96 -19.87 -2.45
CA ASP A 72 5.03 -20.12 -1.01
C ASP A 72 6.04 -19.22 -0.30
N SER A 73 7.22 -18.99 -0.90
CA SER A 73 8.24 -18.08 -0.34
C SER A 73 7.79 -16.62 -0.39
N TYR A 74 7.09 -16.23 -1.46
CA TYR A 74 6.55 -14.89 -1.58
C TYR A 74 5.41 -14.68 -0.57
N GLN A 75 4.47 -15.62 -0.47
CA GLN A 75 3.38 -15.55 0.50
C GLN A 75 3.91 -15.51 1.95
N ALA A 76 4.90 -16.35 2.28
CA ALA A 76 5.53 -16.34 3.61
C ALA A 76 6.17 -14.99 3.96
N GLU A 77 6.73 -14.28 2.96
CA GLU A 77 7.27 -12.92 3.14
C GLU A 77 6.16 -11.90 3.49
N PHE A 78 4.97 -11.98 2.87
CA PHE A 78 3.86 -11.06 3.21
C PHE A 78 3.21 -11.41 4.55
N GLU A 79 3.02 -12.71 4.81
CA GLU A 79 2.49 -13.18 6.09
C GLU A 79 3.43 -12.79 7.25
N SER A 80 4.76 -12.77 7.03
CA SER A 80 5.69 -12.32 8.06
C SER A 80 5.55 -10.83 8.36
N TYR A 81 5.36 -9.95 7.36
CA TYR A 81 5.13 -8.52 7.61
C TYR A 81 3.79 -8.27 8.32
N LEU A 82 2.73 -9.01 7.99
CA LEU A 82 1.46 -8.92 8.71
C LEU A 82 1.59 -9.43 10.15
N SER A 83 2.44 -10.42 10.43
CA SER A 83 2.65 -10.90 11.81
C SER A 83 3.35 -9.88 12.72
N LEU A 84 3.96 -8.82 12.17
CA LEU A 84 4.64 -7.79 12.94
C LEU A 84 3.70 -6.73 13.52
N VAL A 85 2.44 -6.67 13.03
CA VAL A 85 1.51 -5.58 13.32
C VAL A 85 0.10 -6.15 13.45
N SER A 86 -0.62 -5.77 14.50
CA SER A 86 -2.03 -6.12 14.64
C SER A 86 -2.89 -5.43 13.59
N TRP A 87 -4.02 -6.05 13.23
CA TRP A 87 -4.97 -5.42 12.31
C TRP A 87 -5.51 -4.08 12.85
N GLU A 88 -5.72 -4.01 14.16
CA GLU A 88 -6.15 -2.80 14.86
C GLU A 88 -5.16 -1.65 14.68
N GLU A 89 -3.86 -1.90 14.78
CA GLU A 89 -2.82 -0.90 14.54
C GLU A 89 -2.83 -0.38 13.10
N ILE A 90 -3.07 -1.25 12.12
CA ILE A 90 -3.22 -0.85 10.72
C ILE A 90 -4.44 0.08 10.56
N VAL A 91 -5.58 -0.31 11.13
CA VAL A 91 -6.82 0.49 11.06
C VAL A 91 -6.67 1.83 11.76
N GLU A 92 -6.07 1.87 12.95
CA GLU A 92 -5.83 3.13 13.67
C GLU A 92 -4.85 4.04 12.93
N ALA A 93 -3.77 3.50 12.35
CA ALA A 93 -2.86 4.28 11.53
C ALA A 93 -3.56 4.88 10.30
N VAL A 94 -4.43 4.11 9.63
CA VAL A 94 -5.23 4.62 8.50
C VAL A 94 -6.21 5.70 8.97
N ARG A 95 -6.87 5.52 10.12
CA ARG A 95 -7.77 6.52 10.70
C ARG A 95 -7.04 7.81 11.04
N ALA A 96 -5.87 7.71 11.67
CA ALA A 96 -5.02 8.85 12.02
C ALA A 96 -4.53 9.57 10.75
N PHE A 97 -4.05 8.83 9.75
CA PHE A 97 -3.61 9.37 8.46
C PHE A 97 -4.73 10.12 7.74
N ARG A 98 -5.96 9.60 7.77
CA ARG A 98 -7.14 10.25 7.15
C ARG A 98 -7.60 11.50 7.90
N LYS A 99 -7.51 11.50 9.24
CA LYS A 99 -7.96 12.63 10.08
C LYS A 99 -6.95 13.76 10.16
N ASN A 100 -5.66 13.48 9.94
CA ASN A 100 -4.61 14.48 9.96
C ASN A 100 -4.77 15.45 8.77
N PRO A 101 -4.94 16.77 9.01
CA PRO A 101 -5.14 17.75 7.95
C PRO A 101 -4.04 17.77 6.88
N MET A 102 -2.81 17.42 7.25
CA MET A 102 -1.66 17.41 6.34
C MET A 102 -1.70 16.24 5.35
N THR A 103 -2.35 15.13 5.71
CA THR A 103 -2.37 13.88 4.93
C THR A 103 -3.77 13.49 4.44
N ALA A 104 -4.81 14.19 4.87
CA ALA A 104 -6.19 13.92 4.46
C ALA A 104 -6.38 13.99 2.93
N ARG A 105 -5.76 14.98 2.27
CA ARG A 105 -5.82 15.13 0.80
C ARG A 105 -5.13 13.97 0.09
N ASP A 106 -3.98 13.54 0.59
CA ASP A 106 -3.25 12.38 0.06
C ASP A 106 -4.08 11.10 0.15
N TRP A 107 -4.74 10.89 1.29
CA TRP A 107 -5.67 9.79 1.49
C TRP A 107 -6.84 9.82 0.50
N GLU A 108 -7.42 10.99 0.24
CA GLU A 108 -8.52 11.13 -0.71
C GLU A 108 -8.07 10.76 -2.14
N ILE A 109 -6.92 11.29 -2.58
CA ILE A 109 -6.34 10.98 -3.89
C ILE A 109 -6.02 9.49 -3.99
N TYR A 110 -5.39 8.90 -2.96
CA TYR A 110 -5.07 7.49 -2.90
C TYR A 110 -6.32 6.60 -2.99
N SER A 111 -7.31 6.84 -2.14
CA SER A 111 -8.55 6.05 -2.08
C SER A 111 -9.34 6.13 -3.39
N ARG A 112 -9.43 7.31 -4.02
CA ARG A 112 -10.02 7.44 -5.36
C ARG A 112 -9.22 6.69 -6.42
N SER A 113 -7.89 6.70 -6.37
CA SER A 113 -7.04 5.93 -7.30
C SER A 113 -7.26 4.42 -7.20
N VAL A 114 -7.54 3.92 -6.00
CA VAL A 114 -7.86 2.51 -5.75
C VAL A 114 -9.23 2.17 -6.35
N ASN A 115 -10.24 3.00 -6.10
CA ASN A 115 -11.60 2.78 -6.60
C ASN A 115 -11.72 2.91 -8.13
N LEU A 116 -10.97 3.83 -8.75
CA LEU A 116 -10.98 4.00 -10.21
C LEU A 116 -10.48 2.74 -10.95
N LYS A 117 -9.48 2.04 -10.41
CA LYS A 117 -8.99 0.77 -10.98
C LYS A 117 -9.99 -0.39 -10.84
N ALA A 118 -10.87 -0.35 -9.83
CA ALA A 118 -11.92 -1.35 -9.63
C ALA A 118 -13.08 -1.19 -10.63
N SER A 119 -13.19 -0.02 -11.28
CA SER A 119 -14.25 0.24 -12.27
C SER A 119 -13.85 -0.22 -13.68
N VAL A 120 -14.69 -1.07 -14.29
CA VAL A 120 -14.60 -1.50 -15.70
C VAL A 120 -14.54 -0.29 -16.66
N GLN A 121 -15.12 0.84 -16.25
CA GLN A 121 -15.14 2.11 -17.00
C GLN A 121 -13.75 2.75 -17.20
N SER A 122 -12.73 2.39 -16.42
CA SER A 122 -11.36 2.89 -16.63
C SER A 122 -10.70 2.34 -17.91
N ARG A 123 -11.23 1.26 -18.49
CA ARG A 123 -10.69 0.65 -19.71
C ARG A 123 -11.30 1.19 -21.00
N LEU A 124 -12.44 1.88 -20.93
CA LEU A 124 -13.27 2.10 -22.11
C LEU A 124 -13.22 3.53 -22.67
N HIS A 125 -12.92 4.58 -21.89
CA HIS A 125 -12.91 5.95 -22.43
C HIS A 125 -11.99 6.89 -21.62
N TYR A 126 -11.33 7.86 -22.27
CA TYR A 126 -10.61 9.02 -21.71
C TYR A 126 -9.55 8.76 -20.60
N GLY A 127 -8.28 8.77 -21.00
CA GLY A 127 -7.11 8.95 -20.12
C GLY A 127 -6.81 7.79 -19.16
N SER A 128 -5.59 7.73 -18.64
CA SER A 128 -5.29 6.84 -17.52
C SER A 128 -6.02 7.33 -16.26
N ALA A 129 -6.30 6.44 -15.30
CA ALA A 129 -6.92 6.83 -14.02
C ALA A 129 -6.18 7.97 -13.30
N TYR A 130 -4.87 8.11 -13.53
CA TYR A 130 -4.06 9.20 -13.00
C TYR A 130 -4.27 10.53 -13.71
N ASP A 131 -4.61 10.53 -15.01
CA ASP A 131 -4.91 11.76 -15.75
C ASP A 131 -6.21 12.40 -15.24
N ARG A 132 -7.24 11.57 -15.00
CA ARG A 132 -8.50 12.06 -14.40
C ARG A 132 -8.33 12.60 -12.99
N LEU A 133 -7.46 11.98 -12.19
CA LEU A 133 -7.13 12.47 -10.85
C LEU A 133 -6.31 13.75 -10.92
N ALA A 134 -5.39 13.87 -11.88
CA ALA A 134 -4.62 15.08 -12.12
C ALA A 134 -5.55 16.26 -12.43
N GLU A 135 -6.51 16.06 -13.35
CA GLU A 135 -7.54 17.06 -13.67
C GLU A 135 -8.43 17.40 -12.46
N LEU A 136 -8.94 16.38 -11.74
CA LEU A 136 -9.86 16.59 -10.61
C LEU A 136 -9.24 17.40 -9.46
N TYR A 137 -7.96 17.19 -9.20
CA TYR A 137 -7.27 17.81 -8.07
C TYR A 137 -6.37 18.99 -8.46
N ASP A 138 -6.36 19.39 -9.73
CA ASP A 138 -5.48 20.41 -10.30
C ASP A 138 -4.00 20.14 -9.97
N LEU A 139 -3.56 18.92 -10.30
CA LEU A 139 -2.21 18.42 -10.05
C LEU A 139 -1.59 17.85 -11.33
N ASN A 140 -0.27 17.83 -11.39
CA ASN A 140 0.41 17.06 -12.43
C ASN A 140 0.27 15.55 -12.19
N LYS A 141 0.21 14.78 -13.29
CA LYS A 141 0.13 13.31 -13.25
C LYS A 141 1.25 12.66 -12.42
N SER A 142 2.47 13.20 -12.49
CA SER A 142 3.61 12.73 -11.70
C SER A 142 3.36 12.87 -10.20
N THR A 143 2.82 14.01 -9.77
CA THR A 143 2.46 14.28 -8.37
C THR A 143 1.39 13.30 -7.89
N VAL A 144 0.36 13.04 -8.70
CA VAL A 144 -0.66 12.02 -8.36
C VAL A 144 -0.01 10.65 -8.21
N TYR A 145 0.88 10.26 -9.13
CA TYR A 145 1.59 8.99 -9.06
C TYR A 145 2.44 8.87 -7.78
N GLU A 146 3.15 9.93 -7.41
CA GLU A 146 3.95 10.01 -6.19
C GLU A 146 3.09 9.90 -4.93
N ILE A 147 1.97 10.63 -4.86
CA ILE A 147 1.00 10.54 -3.75
C ILE A 147 0.51 9.10 -3.59
N VAL A 148 0.13 8.46 -4.70
CA VAL A 148 -0.39 7.11 -4.69
C VAL A 148 0.66 6.08 -4.26
N ARG A 149 1.94 6.31 -4.61
CA ARG A 149 3.06 5.45 -4.20
C ARG A 149 3.49 5.70 -2.74
N ARG A 150 3.46 6.95 -2.26
CA ARG A 150 3.93 7.32 -0.92
C ARG A 150 2.91 7.01 0.16
N THR A 151 1.61 7.09 -0.13
CA THR A 151 0.55 6.96 0.89
C THR A 151 0.65 5.67 1.72
N PRO A 152 0.78 4.46 1.13
CA PRO A 152 0.94 3.23 1.92
C PRO A 152 2.23 3.22 2.75
N ARG A 153 3.29 3.89 2.29
CA ARG A 153 4.57 4.01 3.02
C ARG A 153 4.45 4.92 4.21
N CYS A 154 3.74 6.04 4.08
CA CYS A 154 3.49 6.94 5.20
C CYS A 154 2.65 6.25 6.27
N ILE A 155 1.63 5.48 5.89
CA ILE A 155 0.84 4.67 6.83
C ILE A 155 1.71 3.61 7.52
N ALA A 156 2.51 2.85 6.76
CA ALA A 156 3.44 1.87 7.32
C ALA A 156 4.48 2.50 8.26
N TYR A 157 4.94 3.71 7.93
CA TYR A 157 5.85 4.47 8.78
C TYR A 157 5.19 4.90 10.08
N MET A 158 3.94 5.40 10.03
CA MET A 158 3.15 5.74 11.23
C MET A 158 2.98 4.55 12.16
N ILE A 159 2.78 3.36 11.63
CA ILE A 159 2.72 2.11 12.42
C ILE A 159 4.08 1.85 13.08
N SER A 160 5.17 1.91 12.32
CA SER A 160 6.52 1.63 12.85
C SER A 160 7.03 2.64 13.88
N THR A 161 6.51 3.87 13.87
CA THR A 161 6.92 4.97 14.76
C THR A 161 5.97 5.17 15.94
N ASN A 162 4.77 4.60 15.90
CA ASN A 162 3.82 4.58 17.02
C ASN A 162 3.41 3.16 17.44
N PRO A 163 4.34 2.27 17.81
CA PRO A 163 3.99 0.95 18.36
C PRO A 163 3.29 1.01 19.73
N GLY A 164 3.12 2.21 20.31
CA GLY A 164 2.70 2.44 21.69
C GLY A 164 1.22 2.75 21.93
N GLN A 165 0.33 2.67 20.93
CA GLN A 165 -1.12 2.78 21.16
C GLN A 165 -1.83 1.42 21.30
N SER A 166 -1.08 0.31 21.23
CA SER A 166 -1.57 -1.07 21.36
C SER A 166 -1.35 -1.68 22.74
N CYS A 167 -1.78 -0.97 23.80
CA CYS A 167 -2.32 -1.52 25.06
C CYS A 167 -2.56 -0.40 26.08
N TYR A 168 -3.62 -0.50 26.87
CA TYR A 168 -3.90 0.40 28.00
C TYR A 168 -2.66 0.64 28.91
N ARG A 169 -2.14 1.88 28.95
CA ARG A 169 -1.33 2.61 29.98
C ARG A 169 -0.30 3.48 29.24
N ARG A 170 -0.14 4.79 29.44
CA ARG A 170 -0.31 5.67 30.60
C ARG A 170 -0.64 7.09 30.10
N ARG A 171 -1.45 7.78 30.90
CA ARG A 171 -1.60 9.23 31.09
C ARG A 171 -0.61 10.13 30.35
N ASP A 172 -1.22 11.18 29.81
CA ASP A 172 -0.69 12.54 29.64
C ASP A 172 0.57 12.64 28.77
N VAL A 173 0.42 13.31 27.61
CA VAL A 173 1.25 14.44 27.15
C VAL A 173 0.95 14.66 25.67
N GLU A 174 0.59 15.91 25.37
CA GLU A 174 0.45 16.50 24.05
C GLU A 174 1.71 16.21 23.20
N GLY A 175 1.54 15.57 22.05
CA GLY A 175 2.63 15.30 21.12
C GLY A 175 2.19 15.51 19.68
N GLN A 176 2.59 16.64 19.11
CA GLN A 176 2.45 16.92 17.68
C GLN A 176 3.17 15.85 16.86
N ILE A 177 2.45 15.21 15.93
CA ILE A 177 3.03 14.27 14.97
C ILE A 177 3.71 15.10 13.87
N THR A 178 5.04 15.20 13.90
CA THR A 178 5.84 15.68 12.77
C THR A 178 6.07 14.54 11.78
N LEU A 179 5.60 14.72 10.55
CA LEU A 179 5.89 13.82 9.42
C LEU A 179 7.34 14.06 8.92
N PRO A 180 8.02 13.03 8.41
CA PRO A 180 9.35 13.20 7.84
C PRO A 180 9.30 14.02 6.56
N GLU A 181 10.23 14.97 6.43
CA GLU A 181 10.52 15.67 5.18
C GLU A 181 11.26 14.71 4.23
N PHE A 182 10.78 14.60 2.99
CA PHE A 182 11.44 13.89 1.89
C PHE A 182 11.84 14.90 0.82
#